data_AF-A0A816BVW3-F1
#
_entry.id   AF-A0A816BVW3-F1
#
_cell.length_a   1.000
_cell.length_b   1.000
_cell.length_c   1.000
_cell.angle_alpha   90.00
_cell.angle_beta   90.00
_cell.angle_gamma   90.00
#
_symmetry.space_group_name_H-M   'P 1'
#
loop_
_entity.id
_entity.type
_entity.pdbx_description
1 polymer ?
#
loop_
_entity_poly.entity_id
_entity_poly.type
_entity_poly.pdbx_seq_one_letter_code
_entity_poly.pdbx_strand_id
1 'polypeptide(L)'
;MKYLIIYFILLTILIDFLYSLNCFVYDSKEDEHCPETWTRKDILPVECGGLDGVQNARFCIKTIAVFEGAVATKCFCTPCHMDNQCIEVKYPQDEKMYYSCTYTGCNRTSYLYLSRIIFLSMQILF
;
A
#
# COMPACT_ATOMS: atom_id res chain seq x y z
N MET A 1 -22.76 -25.51 20.50
CA MET A 1 -21.38 -25.00 20.59
C MET A 1 -20.62 -25.17 19.27
N LYS A 2 -20.32 -26.39 18.79
CA LYS A 2 -19.58 -26.61 17.51
C LYS A 2 -20.10 -25.86 16.28
N TYR A 3 -21.41 -25.87 16.03
CA TYR A 3 -22.01 -25.18 14.88
C TYR A 3 -21.94 -23.65 14.98
N LEU A 4 -21.89 -23.12 16.21
CA LEU A 4 -21.80 -21.68 16.47
C LEU A 4 -20.38 -21.18 16.17
N ILE A 5 -19.36 -21.97 16.55
CA ILE A 5 -17.96 -21.70 16.22
C ILE A 5 -17.74 -21.74 14.70
N ILE A 6 -18.28 -22.75 14.01
CA ILE A 6 -18.16 -22.86 12.54
C ILE A 6 -18.80 -21.65 11.84
N TYR A 7 -19.96 -21.19 12.33
CA TYR A 7 -20.62 -19.99 11.81
C TYR A 7 -19.75 -18.73 11.98
N PHE A 8 -19.14 -18.53 13.15
CA PHE A 8 -18.24 -17.40 13.40
C PHE A 8 -16.98 -17.43 12.53
N ILE A 9 -16.41 -18.62 12.28
CA ILE A 9 -15.25 -18.79 11.37
C ILE A 9 -15.64 -18.47 9.92
N LEU A 10 -16.81 -18.92 9.46
CA LEU A 10 -17.29 -18.59 8.12
C LEU A 10 -17.53 -17.07 7.97
N LEU A 11 -18.05 -16.43 9.02
CA LEU A 11 -18.31 -15.00 9.02
C LEU A 11 -17.00 -14.19 8.91
N THR A 12 -15.93 -14.58 9.63
CA THR A 12 -14.64 -13.88 9.56
C THR A 12 -13.99 -14.03 8.18
N ILE A 13 -14.05 -15.22 7.58
CA ILE A 13 -13.56 -15.47 6.22
C ILE A 13 -14.31 -14.60 5.19
N LEU A 14 -15.62 -14.43 5.35
CA LEU A 14 -16.43 -13.56 4.50
C LEU A 14 -16.04 -12.08 4.61
N ILE A 15 -15.79 -11.60 5.84
CA ILE A 15 -15.39 -10.20 6.06
C ILE A 15 -13.99 -9.95 5.48
N ASP A 16 -13.07 -10.93 5.57
CA ASP A 16 -11.74 -10.85 4.95
C ASP A 16 -11.80 -10.72 3.43
N PHE A 17 -12.82 -11.30 2.79
CA PHE A 17 -13.05 -11.15 1.36
C PHE A 17 -13.61 -9.77 0.98
N LEU A 18 -14.23 -9.06 1.91
CA LEU A 18 -14.83 -7.74 1.70
C LEU A 18 -13.85 -6.58 1.98
N TYR A 19 -12.70 -6.84 2.61
CA TYR A 19 -11.69 -5.81 2.82
C TYR A 19 -10.89 -5.56 1.55
N SER A 20 -11.21 -4.46 0.90
CA SER A 20 -10.41 -3.95 -0.22
C SER A 20 -9.24 -3.11 0.27
N LEU A 21 -8.09 -3.30 -0.36
CA LEU A 21 -6.91 -2.47 -0.13
C LEU A 21 -7.15 -1.09 -0.75
N ASN A 22 -7.20 -0.05 0.08
CA ASN A 22 -7.26 1.32 -0.37
C ASN A 22 -5.85 1.94 -0.31
N CYS A 23 -5.38 2.51 -1.42
CA CYS A 23 -4.08 3.20 -1.54
C CYS A 23 -4.28 4.60 -2.13
N PHE A 24 -3.51 5.59 -1.68
CA PHE A 24 -3.39 6.85 -2.42
C PHE A 24 -2.54 6.59 -3.67
N VAL A 25 -3.16 6.62 -4.86
CA VAL A 25 -2.46 6.46 -6.14
C VAL A 25 -2.19 7.85 -6.70
N TYR A 26 -0.92 8.15 -7.01
CA TYR A 26 -0.52 9.42 -7.59
C TYR A 26 0.84 9.32 -8.31
N ASP A 27 1.08 10.23 -9.24
CA ASP A 27 2.36 10.44 -9.91
C ASP A 27 2.74 11.92 -9.81
N SER A 28 3.85 12.22 -9.13
CA SER A 28 4.28 13.61 -8.91
C SER A 28 4.76 14.32 -10.17
N LYS A 29 4.89 13.61 -11.31
CA LYS A 29 5.19 14.24 -12.60
C LYS A 29 3.96 14.89 -13.22
N GLU A 30 2.79 14.31 -13.00
CA GLU A 30 1.53 14.78 -13.56
C GLU A 30 0.84 15.80 -12.64
N ASP A 31 1.24 15.86 -11.36
CA ASP A 31 0.72 16.80 -10.36
C ASP A 31 1.89 17.61 -9.74
N GLU A 32 2.04 18.86 -10.18
CA GLU A 32 3.07 19.81 -9.72
C GLU A 32 3.03 20.06 -8.20
N HIS A 33 1.90 19.79 -7.54
CA HIS A 33 1.71 20.10 -6.13
C HIS A 33 2.06 18.94 -5.20
N CYS A 34 2.76 17.89 -5.65
CA CYS A 34 3.00 16.70 -4.83
C CYS A 34 3.86 17.01 -3.59
N PRO A 35 3.32 16.99 -2.36
CA PRO A 35 4.15 17.18 -1.18
C PRO A 35 4.87 15.87 -0.87
N GLU A 36 6.18 15.95 -0.63
CA GLU A 36 6.96 14.87 0.02
C GLU A 36 6.35 14.46 1.37
N THR A 37 5.50 15.33 1.94
CA THR A 37 4.76 15.12 3.18
C THR A 37 3.32 14.70 2.93
N TRP A 38 2.94 13.61 3.59
CA TRP A 38 1.70 12.83 3.50
C TRP A 38 0.39 13.55 3.88
N THR A 39 0.33 14.89 3.81
CA THR A 39 -0.68 15.73 4.48
C THR A 39 -1.56 16.51 3.50
N ARG A 40 -1.73 16.06 2.25
CA ARG A 40 -2.77 16.63 1.38
C ARG A 40 -4.10 15.92 1.67
N LYS A 41 -5.13 16.68 2.04
CA LYS A 41 -6.51 16.17 2.22
C LYS A 41 -7.24 15.98 0.88
N ASP A 42 -6.63 16.43 -0.20
CA ASP A 42 -7.29 16.61 -1.50
C ASP A 42 -7.14 15.39 -2.41
N ILE A 43 -6.23 14.47 -2.09
CA ILE A 43 -6.09 13.20 -2.80
C ILE A 43 -6.93 12.18 -2.04
N LEU A 44 -7.97 11.65 -2.69
CA LEU A 44 -8.78 10.59 -2.13
C LEU A 44 -8.10 9.23 -2.35
N PRO A 45 -8.16 8.31 -1.38
CA PRO A 45 -7.59 6.98 -1.58
C PRO A 45 -8.43 6.25 -2.64
N VAL A 46 -7.74 5.59 -3.57
CA VAL A 46 -8.35 4.78 -4.62
C VAL A 46 -8.36 3.32 -4.18
N GLU A 47 -9.43 2.62 -4.51
CA GLU A 47 -9.58 1.21 -4.25
C GLU A 47 -8.73 0.38 -5.23
N CYS A 48 -7.69 -0.29 -4.72
CA CYS A 48 -6.75 -1.03 -5.56
C CYS A 48 -7.29 -2.36 -6.08
N GLY A 49 -8.26 -2.95 -5.37
CA GLY A 49 -8.85 -4.25 -5.71
C GLY A 49 -10.14 -4.18 -6.53
N GLY A 50 -10.60 -2.97 -6.89
CA GLY A 50 -11.86 -2.73 -7.61
C GLY A 50 -11.76 -2.94 -9.13
N LEU A 51 -12.87 -2.66 -9.83
CA LEU A 51 -13.02 -2.82 -11.29
C LEU A 51 -12.01 -2.00 -12.13
N ASP A 52 -11.53 -0.88 -11.58
CA ASP A 52 -10.55 0.02 -12.20
C ASP A 52 -9.12 -0.20 -11.64
N GLY A 53 -8.95 -1.16 -10.72
CA GLY A 53 -7.72 -1.44 -9.99
C GLY A 53 -6.88 -2.59 -10.56
N VAL A 54 -5.72 -2.83 -9.95
CA VAL A 54 -4.88 -3.98 -10.29
C VAL A 54 -5.46 -5.23 -9.63
N GLN A 55 -5.84 -6.23 -10.43
CA GLN A 55 -6.39 -7.48 -9.91
C GLN A 55 -5.47 -8.10 -8.86
N ASN A 56 -6.05 -8.49 -7.71
CA ASN A 56 -5.33 -9.06 -6.57
C ASN A 56 -4.26 -8.14 -5.95
N ALA A 57 -4.38 -6.82 -6.07
CA ALA A 57 -3.49 -5.91 -5.36
C ALA A 57 -3.56 -6.12 -3.84
N ARG A 58 -2.40 -6.35 -3.21
CA ARG A 58 -2.24 -6.61 -1.77
C ARG A 58 -1.32 -5.60 -1.09
N PHE A 59 -0.57 -4.82 -1.87
CA PHE A 59 0.41 -3.86 -1.38
C PHE A 59 0.28 -2.53 -2.11
N CYS A 60 0.45 -1.44 -1.36
CA CYS A 60 0.69 -0.11 -1.90
C CYS A 60 2.20 0.10 -1.98
N ILE A 61 2.75 0.42 -3.15
CA ILE A 61 4.18 0.71 -3.30
C ILE A 61 4.39 2.18 -3.58
N LYS A 62 5.30 2.79 -2.84
CA LYS A 62 5.86 4.12 -3.09
C LYS A 62 7.23 3.96 -3.72
N THR A 63 7.45 4.65 -4.83
CA THR A 63 8.77 4.77 -5.45
C THR A 63 9.18 6.23 -5.50
N ILE A 64 10.45 6.52 -5.24
CA ILE A 64 11.06 7.85 -5.33
C ILE A 64 12.30 7.71 -6.18
N ALA A 65 12.36 8.42 -7.30
CA ALA A 65 13.50 8.38 -8.21
C ALA A 65 13.61 9.69 -8.99
N VAL A 66 14.81 10.01 -9.48
CA VAL A 66 14.99 11.12 -10.42
C VAL A 66 14.57 10.68 -11.81
N PHE A 67 13.77 11.50 -12.48
CA PHE A 67 13.31 11.30 -13.84
C PHE A 67 13.37 12.62 -14.59
N GLU A 68 13.98 12.64 -15.78
CA GLU A 68 14.14 13.84 -16.61
C GLU A 68 14.71 15.06 -15.84
N GLY A 69 15.62 14.80 -14.89
CA GLY A 69 16.29 15.84 -14.10
C GLY A 69 15.51 16.34 -12.88
N ALA A 70 14.28 15.85 -12.64
CA ALA A 70 13.50 16.19 -11.46
C ALA A 70 13.26 14.97 -10.56
N VAL A 71 13.19 15.17 -9.25
CA VAL A 71 12.80 14.11 -8.31
C VAL A 71 11.30 13.84 -8.49
N ALA A 72 10.96 12.59 -8.78
CA ALA A 72 9.59 12.13 -8.93
C ALA A 72 9.25 11.07 -7.89
N THR A 73 8.02 11.11 -7.39
CA THR A 73 7.43 10.14 -6.48
C THR A 73 6.18 9.55 -7.11
N LYS A 74 6.07 8.22 -7.11
CA LYS A 74 4.90 7.51 -7.62
C LYS A 74 4.39 6.51 -6.59
N CYS A 75 3.09 6.55 -6.34
CA CYS A 75 2.40 5.57 -5.51
C CYS A 75 1.42 4.75 -6.37
N PHE A 76 1.49 3.42 -6.27
CA PHE A 76 0.66 2.51 -7.06
C PHE A 76 0.37 1.19 -6.34
N CYS A 77 -0.61 0.46 -6.85
CA CYS A 77 -1.07 -0.82 -6.30
C CYS A 77 -0.35 -2.01 -6.96
N THR A 78 -0.03 -3.06 -6.21
CA THR A 78 0.56 -4.30 -6.76
C THR A 78 0.19 -5.54 -5.94
N PRO A 79 0.11 -6.72 -6.57
CA PRO A 79 -0.03 -8.01 -5.86
C PRO A 79 1.24 -8.42 -5.11
N CYS A 80 2.41 -7.88 -5.48
CA CYS A 80 3.71 -8.28 -4.94
C CYS A 80 4.23 -7.29 -3.90
N HIS A 81 4.80 -7.81 -2.82
CA HIS A 81 5.56 -7.02 -1.86
C HIS A 81 6.85 -6.53 -2.50
N MET A 82 7.28 -5.31 -2.17
CA MET A 82 8.61 -4.82 -2.52
C MET A 82 9.35 -4.43 -1.23
N ASP A 83 10.60 -4.83 -1.12
CA ASP A 83 11.39 -4.51 0.05
C ASP A 83 11.66 -3.01 0.16
N ASN A 84 11.72 -2.52 1.40
CA ASN A 84 12.04 -1.13 1.70
C ASN A 84 13.54 -0.91 1.52
N GLN A 85 13.92 -0.40 0.35
CA GLN A 85 15.32 -0.23 0.00
C GLN A 85 15.55 1.02 -0.86
N CYS A 86 16.76 1.56 -0.75
CA CYS A 86 17.26 2.60 -1.64
C CYS A 86 18.53 2.08 -2.32
N ILE A 87 18.59 2.22 -3.63
CA ILE A 87 19.76 1.87 -4.44
C ILE A 87 20.38 3.12 -5.04
N GLU A 88 21.70 3.11 -5.18
CA GLU A 88 22.42 4.16 -5.91
C GLU A 88 22.29 3.93 -7.41
N VAL A 89 21.94 5.00 -8.13
CA VAL A 89 21.75 5.00 -9.58
C VAL A 89 22.58 6.13 -10.17
N LYS A 90 23.38 5.81 -11.19
CA LYS A 90 24.15 6.78 -11.97
C LYS A 90 23.53 6.93 -13.34
N TYR A 91 23.04 8.12 -13.68
CA TYR A 91 22.53 8.39 -15.02
C TYR A 91 23.68 8.76 -15.96
N PRO A 92 23.71 8.24 -17.21
CA PRO A 92 24.82 8.49 -18.14
C PRO A 92 25.04 9.97 -18.48
N GLN A 93 24.00 10.79 -18.35
CA GLN A 93 24.03 12.21 -18.71
C GLN A 93 24.40 13.14 -17.55
N ASP A 94 24.48 12.60 -16.33
CA ASP A 94 24.73 13.37 -15.11
C ASP A 94 26.03 12.92 -14.43
N GLU A 95 26.78 13.88 -13.90
CA GLU A 95 27.98 13.59 -13.10
C GLU A 95 27.64 13.16 -11.67
N LYS A 96 26.39 13.39 -11.24
CA LYS A 96 25.91 13.12 -9.88
C LYS A 96 25.42 11.68 -9.74
N MET A 97 25.59 11.14 -8.54
CA MET A 97 24.94 9.90 -8.11
C MET A 97 23.58 10.24 -7.50
N TYR A 98 22.58 9.43 -7.80
CA TYR A 98 21.22 9.58 -7.28
C TYR A 98 20.81 8.35 -6.48
N TYR A 99 19.78 8.51 -5.66
CA TYR A 99 19.14 7.40 -4.96
C TYR A 99 17.78 7.12 -5.57
N SER A 100 17.49 5.85 -5.81
CA SER A 100 16.16 5.35 -6.16
C SER A 100 15.64 4.49 -5.01
N CYS A 101 14.56 4.93 -4.39
CA CYS A 101 14.00 4.28 -3.21
C CYS A 101 12.64 3.65 -3.51
N THR A 102 12.42 2.46 -2.97
CA THR A 102 11.14 1.73 -3.02
C THR A 102 10.70 1.42 -1.60
N TYR A 103 9.41 1.62 -1.33
CA TYR A 103 8.79 1.35 -0.03
C TYR A 103 7.44 0.67 -0.20
N THR A 104 7.19 -0.35 0.62
CA THR A 104 5.85 -0.89 0.84
C THR A 104 5.12 -0.02 1.86
N GLY A 105 4.12 0.73 1.40
CA GLY A 105 3.23 1.56 2.21
C GLY A 105 3.13 3.00 1.71
N CYS A 106 2.05 3.30 0.98
CA CYS A 106 1.65 4.69 0.67
C CYS A 106 0.64 5.26 1.68
N ASN A 107 -0.01 4.41 2.48
CA ASN A 107 -1.05 4.80 3.42
C ASN A 107 -0.57 4.52 4.85
N ARG A 108 -0.81 5.45 5.79
CA ARG A 108 -0.47 5.33 7.23
C ARG A 108 -1.22 4.21 8.00
N THR A 109 -1.82 3.23 7.35
CA THR A 109 -2.64 2.22 8.03
C THR A 109 -1.85 0.95 8.29
N SER A 110 -1.21 0.91 9.46
CA SER A 110 -0.62 -0.30 10.06
C SER A 110 -1.41 -0.85 11.26
N TYR A 111 -2.66 -0.41 11.47
CA TYR A 111 -3.40 -0.69 12.71
C TYR A 111 -4.33 -1.91 12.69
N LEU A 112 -4.51 -2.62 11.56
CA LEU A 112 -5.52 -3.67 11.44
C LEU A 112 -5.04 -5.09 11.77
N TYR A 113 -3.73 -5.31 11.91
CA TYR A 113 -3.19 -6.64 12.21
C TYR A 113 -3.35 -7.02 13.69
N LEU A 114 -3.29 -6.04 14.60
CA LEU A 114 -3.35 -6.30 16.05
C LEU A 114 -4.77 -6.67 16.52
N SER A 115 -5.82 -6.08 15.94
CA SER A 115 -7.21 -6.40 16.28
C SER A 115 -7.62 -7.81 15.84
N ARG A 116 -7.08 -8.30 14.71
CA ARG A 116 -7.32 -9.65 14.18
C ARG A 116 -6.84 -10.79 15.10
N ILE A 117 -5.66 -10.66 15.68
CA ILE A 117 -5.08 -11.69 16.57
C ILE A 117 -5.93 -11.83 17.84
N ILE A 118 -6.44 -10.71 18.36
CA ILE A 118 -7.28 -10.68 19.58
C ILE A 118 -8.65 -11.31 19.32
N PHE A 119 -9.25 -11.08 18.14
CA PHE A 119 -10.54 -11.69 17.80
C PHE A 119 -10.44 -13.21 17.57
N LEU A 120 -9.36 -13.68 16.94
CA LEU A 120 -9.13 -15.11 16.73
C LEU A 120 -8.82 -15.86 18.05
N SER A 121 -8.09 -15.24 18.98
CA SER A 121 -7.78 -15.88 20.27
C SER A 121 -9.03 -16.03 21.15
N MET A 122 -9.96 -15.08 21.09
CA MET A 122 -11.24 -15.14 21.81
C MET A 122 -12.18 -16.24 21.29
N GLN A 123 -12.06 -16.65 20.03
CA GLN A 123 -12.87 -17.74 19.45
C GLN A 123 -12.39 -19.14 19.84
N ILE A 124 -11.14 -19.28 20.29
CA ILE A 124 -10.54 -20.56 20.72
C ILE A 124 -10.83 -20.82 22.21
N LEU A 125 -11.08 -19.75 22.98
CA LEU A 125 -11.35 -19.79 24.43
C LEU A 125 -12.83 -20.08 24.79
N PHE A 126 -13.75 -20.10 23.82
CA PHE A 126 -15.19 -20.39 23.98
C PHE A 126 -15.64 -21.53 23.07
#